data_AF-A0A4R0YUL2-F1
#
_entry.id   AF-A0A4R0YUL2-F1
#
_cell.length_a   1.000
_cell.length_b   1.000
_cell.length_c   1.000
_cell.angle_alpha   90.00
_cell.angle_beta   90.00
_cell.angle_gamma   90.00
#
_symmetry.space_group_name_H-M   'P 1'
#
loop_
_entity.id
_entity.type
_entity.pdbx_description
1 polymer ?
#
loop_
_entity_poly.entity_id
_entity_poly.type
_entity_poly.pdbx_seq_one_letter_code
_entity_poly.pdbx_strand_id
1 'polypeptide(L)'
;MYRHLLVPLDDTELSIETVSRAVKFAHSMGARVSFLHVQADHAASLTGEADAVRLTSPAEYRDTYQDRARALLTKAESAARALGVPCDALVRVGATPYEAILEVAHGAGCDLIFMASHGRRSSVGMMLGSQTLKVLTHGELPVLVSSARESANANPVVAAIREEHRSLAAVLHAWLHLVNTYAQQGGTADVPLMRSMVRYIMEFPAAVRRVKGHGQLYRRLRERTAVFHAELDELERQQERGRSLVEAHAALLDRYDRGAATLAELRDAVEQYARFMWEQMGREEGVIVPAAERYLTEADWSAIHAAFAGTRGSEDDAEAEYRQLFSRIVNSTPA
;
A
#
# COMPACT_ATOMS: atom_id res chain seq x y z
N MET A 1 8.72 19.44 -24.69
CA MET A 1 7.37 18.90 -24.41
C MET A 1 7.44 17.40 -24.63
N TYR A 2 6.92 16.58 -23.70
CA TYR A 2 6.96 15.13 -23.80
C TYR A 2 6.15 14.62 -25.00
N ARG A 3 6.68 13.63 -25.73
CA ARG A 3 6.12 13.09 -26.98
C ARG A 3 5.78 11.62 -26.88
N HIS A 4 6.41 10.86 -26.00
CA HIS A 4 6.21 9.41 -25.89
C HIS A 4 6.32 8.94 -24.45
N LEU A 5 5.18 8.55 -23.89
CA LEU A 5 5.06 8.09 -22.52
C LEU A 5 5.18 6.58 -22.45
N LEU A 6 5.94 6.07 -21.49
CA LEU A 6 5.81 4.70 -21.01
C LEU A 6 4.87 4.68 -19.79
N VAL A 7 3.86 3.81 -19.81
CA VAL A 7 2.92 3.60 -18.70
C VAL A 7 3.02 2.14 -18.24
N PRO A 8 3.79 1.84 -17.18
CA PRO A 8 3.82 0.52 -16.57
C PRO A 8 2.51 0.25 -15.84
N LEU A 9 1.91 -0.92 -16.09
CA LEU A 9 0.65 -1.37 -15.50
C LEU A 9 0.83 -2.69 -14.77
N ASP A 10 0.07 -2.83 -13.70
CA ASP A 10 -0.05 -4.05 -12.91
C ASP A 10 -1.51 -4.49 -12.79
N ASP A 11 -1.74 -5.65 -12.16
CA ASP A 11 -3.08 -6.24 -12.07
C ASP A 11 -3.91 -5.63 -10.92
N THR A 12 -3.81 -4.32 -10.70
CA THR A 12 -4.55 -3.61 -9.63
C THR A 12 -5.59 -2.63 -10.18
N GLU A 13 -6.55 -2.28 -9.35
CA GLU A 13 -7.54 -1.23 -9.66
C GLU A 13 -6.89 0.14 -9.90
N LEU A 14 -5.76 0.42 -9.23
CA LEU A 14 -4.95 1.63 -9.44
C LEU A 14 -4.45 1.75 -10.89
N SER A 15 -4.27 0.63 -11.60
CA SER A 15 -3.90 0.66 -13.01
C SER A 15 -5.00 1.26 -13.90
N ILE A 16 -6.28 1.12 -13.56
CA ILE A 16 -7.39 1.71 -14.33
C ILE A 16 -7.35 3.24 -14.22
N GLU A 17 -7.19 3.76 -13.01
CA GLU A 17 -7.11 5.20 -12.78
C GLU A 17 -5.83 5.79 -13.42
N THR A 18 -4.72 5.08 -13.31
CA THR A 18 -3.44 5.47 -13.91
C THR A 18 -3.55 5.56 -15.42
N VAL A 19 -4.18 4.57 -16.09
CA VAL A 19 -4.46 4.62 -17.53
C VAL A 19 -5.27 5.88 -17.87
N SER A 20 -6.38 6.12 -17.17
CA SER A 20 -7.25 7.27 -17.43
C SER A 20 -6.49 8.60 -17.35
N ARG A 21 -5.67 8.77 -16.30
CA ARG A 21 -4.86 9.98 -16.10
C ARG A 21 -3.74 10.12 -17.13
N ALA A 22 -3.02 9.04 -17.41
CA ALA A 22 -1.93 9.02 -18.37
C ALA A 22 -2.43 9.35 -19.79
N VAL A 23 -3.55 8.77 -20.20
CA VAL A 23 -4.15 9.02 -21.53
C VAL A 23 -4.63 10.47 -21.63
N LYS A 24 -5.32 11.01 -20.61
CA LYS A 24 -5.73 12.43 -20.61
C LYS A 24 -4.54 13.37 -20.71
N PHE A 25 -3.47 13.08 -19.98
CA PHE A 25 -2.24 13.84 -20.02
C PHE A 25 -1.57 13.76 -21.40
N ALA A 26 -1.45 12.55 -21.98
CA ALA A 26 -0.91 12.36 -23.32
C ALA A 26 -1.74 13.10 -24.39
N HIS A 27 -3.07 13.04 -24.30
CA HIS A 27 -3.99 13.76 -25.17
C HIS A 27 -3.74 15.27 -25.13
N SER A 28 -3.63 15.87 -23.94
CA SER A 28 -3.35 17.31 -23.80
C SER A 28 -2.00 17.75 -24.36
N MET A 29 -1.06 16.81 -24.53
CA MET A 29 0.30 17.06 -25.00
C MET A 29 0.49 16.68 -26.48
N GLY A 30 -0.49 16.03 -27.12
CA GLY A 30 -0.33 15.43 -28.45
C GLY A 30 0.70 14.30 -28.48
N ALA A 31 0.89 13.60 -27.35
CA ALA A 31 1.87 12.53 -27.20
C ALA A 31 1.27 11.15 -27.51
N ARG A 32 2.13 10.15 -27.73
CA ARG A 32 1.77 8.73 -27.80
C ARG A 32 2.05 8.00 -26.49
N VAL A 33 1.44 6.83 -26.29
CA VAL A 33 1.58 6.02 -25.08
C VAL A 33 1.96 4.58 -25.39
N SER A 34 3.03 4.07 -24.77
CA SER A 34 3.33 2.64 -24.69
C SER A 34 2.90 2.10 -23.33
N PHE A 35 1.95 1.15 -23.32
CA PHE A 35 1.57 0.43 -22.11
C PHE A 35 2.46 -0.78 -21.91
N LEU A 36 2.99 -0.97 -20.71
CA LEU A 36 3.88 -2.09 -20.38
C LEU A 36 3.31 -2.89 -19.21
N HIS A 37 3.22 -4.20 -19.36
CA HIS A 37 3.07 -5.11 -18.22
C HIS A 37 4.33 -5.95 -18.05
N VAL A 38 4.97 -5.88 -16.87
CA VAL A 38 6.10 -6.75 -16.53
C VAL A 38 5.60 -7.91 -15.68
N GLN A 39 5.64 -9.10 -16.27
CA GLN A 39 5.38 -10.35 -15.57
C GLN A 39 6.65 -10.77 -14.82
N ALA A 40 6.53 -10.95 -13.51
CA ALA A 40 7.63 -11.43 -12.70
C ALA A 40 8.02 -12.85 -13.12
N ASP A 41 9.32 -13.08 -13.29
CA ASP A 41 9.84 -14.43 -13.52
C ASP A 41 9.83 -15.24 -12.22
N HIS A 42 8.70 -15.88 -11.94
CA HIS A 42 8.52 -16.74 -10.76
C HIS A 42 9.28 -18.08 -10.88
N ALA A 43 10.06 -18.33 -11.95
CA ALA A 43 10.97 -19.48 -11.95
C ALA A 43 12.14 -19.31 -10.96
N ALA A 44 12.41 -18.10 -10.49
CA ALA A 44 13.55 -17.77 -9.62
C ALA A 44 13.22 -17.56 -8.14
N SER A 45 11.95 -17.56 -7.70
CA SER A 45 11.55 -17.26 -6.31
C SER A 45 10.53 -18.27 -5.77
N LEU A 46 10.95 -19.10 -4.82
CA LEU A 46 10.21 -20.25 -4.27
C LEU A 46 9.35 -19.88 -3.03
N THR A 47 8.29 -19.08 -3.16
CA THR A 47 7.41 -18.76 -2.00
C THR A 47 5.98 -18.35 -2.40
N GLY A 48 5.01 -19.27 -2.45
CA GLY A 48 3.57 -18.96 -2.32
C GLY A 48 2.56 -20.03 -2.80
N GLU A 49 1.29 -19.90 -2.41
CA GLU A 49 0.19 -20.83 -2.81
C GLU A 49 -0.05 -20.92 -4.34
N ALA A 50 0.37 -19.91 -5.09
CA ALA A 50 0.38 -19.94 -6.55
C ALA A 50 1.32 -21.03 -7.13
N ASP A 51 2.27 -21.54 -6.33
CA ASP A 51 3.19 -22.60 -6.72
C ASP A 51 2.51 -23.98 -6.75
N ALA A 52 1.45 -24.19 -5.96
CA ALA A 52 0.71 -25.47 -5.98
C ALA A 52 0.03 -25.72 -7.33
N VAL A 53 -0.50 -24.66 -7.97
CA VAL A 53 -1.09 -24.71 -9.32
C VAL A 53 0.01 -24.74 -10.40
N ARG A 54 1.14 -24.03 -10.21
CA ARG A 54 2.29 -24.05 -11.13
C ARG A 54 2.95 -25.43 -11.24
N LEU A 55 3.07 -26.15 -10.12
CA LEU A 55 3.70 -27.46 -10.04
C LEU A 55 2.80 -28.58 -10.60
N THR A 56 1.48 -28.37 -10.59
CA THR A 56 0.49 -29.35 -11.06
C THR A 56 0.08 -29.14 -12.52
N SER A 57 0.02 -27.89 -13.03
CA SER A 57 -0.23 -27.59 -14.45
C SER A 57 0.50 -26.32 -14.96
N PRO A 58 1.80 -26.42 -15.31
CA PRO A 58 2.62 -25.28 -15.77
C PRO A 58 2.12 -24.59 -17.07
N ALA A 59 1.30 -25.28 -17.87
CA ALA A 59 0.71 -24.74 -19.09
C ALA A 59 -0.52 -23.87 -18.77
N GLU A 60 -1.48 -24.40 -18.01
CA GLU A 60 -2.70 -23.68 -17.62
C GLU A 60 -2.41 -22.44 -16.77
N TYR A 61 -1.39 -22.48 -15.93
CA TYR A 61 -0.93 -21.31 -15.19
C TYR A 61 -0.36 -20.24 -16.13
N ARG A 62 0.44 -20.61 -17.14
CA ARG A 62 0.98 -19.64 -18.10
C ARG A 62 -0.13 -18.99 -18.92
N ASP A 63 -1.10 -19.77 -19.37
CA ASP A 63 -2.22 -19.30 -20.19
C ASP A 63 -3.10 -18.31 -19.40
N THR A 64 -3.51 -18.67 -18.18
CA THR A 64 -4.40 -17.84 -17.35
C THR A 64 -3.79 -16.46 -17.02
N TYR A 65 -2.48 -16.39 -16.74
CA TYR A 65 -1.82 -15.13 -16.42
C TYR A 65 -1.50 -14.29 -17.67
N GLN A 66 -1.15 -14.93 -18.78
CA GLN A 66 -0.98 -14.24 -20.07
C GLN A 66 -2.31 -13.64 -20.54
N ASP A 67 -3.42 -14.35 -20.36
CA ASP A 67 -4.75 -13.86 -20.70
C ASP A 67 -5.16 -12.64 -19.87
N ARG A 68 -4.85 -12.63 -18.57
CA ARG A 68 -5.08 -11.46 -17.70
C ARG A 68 -4.25 -10.24 -18.11
N ALA A 69 -2.95 -10.43 -18.34
CA ALA A 69 -2.08 -9.36 -18.80
C ALA A 69 -2.56 -8.77 -20.15
N ARG A 70 -2.96 -9.63 -21.08
CA ARG A 70 -3.55 -9.20 -22.36
C ARG A 70 -4.87 -8.46 -22.18
N ALA A 71 -5.75 -8.93 -21.29
CA ALA A 71 -7.01 -8.25 -21.01
C ALA A 71 -6.80 -6.85 -20.41
N LEU A 72 -5.85 -6.71 -19.47
CA LEU A 72 -5.46 -5.43 -18.89
C LEU A 72 -4.96 -4.46 -19.97
N LEU A 73 -4.01 -4.90 -20.80
CA LEU A 73 -3.45 -4.08 -21.88
C LEU A 73 -4.50 -3.71 -22.93
N THR A 74 -5.40 -4.63 -23.28
CA THR A 74 -6.50 -4.38 -24.23
C THR A 74 -7.43 -3.28 -23.72
N LYS A 75 -7.74 -3.28 -22.42
CA LYS A 75 -8.54 -2.21 -21.80
C LYS A 75 -7.79 -0.87 -21.85
N ALA A 76 -6.49 -0.87 -21.58
CA ALA A 76 -5.67 0.34 -21.63
C ALA A 76 -5.60 0.94 -23.05
N GLU A 77 -5.36 0.11 -24.07
CA GLU A 77 -5.40 0.54 -25.46
C GLU A 77 -6.77 1.08 -25.86
N SER A 78 -7.85 0.43 -25.42
CA SER A 78 -9.22 0.89 -25.69
C SER A 78 -9.47 2.29 -25.12
N ALA A 79 -8.99 2.56 -23.90
CA ALA A 79 -9.08 3.88 -23.28
C ALA A 79 -8.28 4.95 -24.05
N ALA A 80 -7.08 4.61 -24.54
CA ALA A 80 -6.27 5.51 -25.36
C ALA A 80 -6.95 5.83 -26.70
N ARG A 81 -7.45 4.81 -27.41
CA ARG A 81 -8.16 4.96 -28.68
C ARG A 81 -9.42 5.80 -28.54
N ALA A 82 -10.16 5.64 -27.43
CA ALA A 82 -11.36 6.45 -27.16
C ALA A 82 -11.08 7.96 -27.07
N LEU A 83 -9.85 8.35 -26.71
CA LEU A 83 -9.40 9.75 -26.68
C LEU A 83 -8.50 10.14 -27.87
N GLY A 84 -8.41 9.28 -28.89
CA GLY A 84 -7.60 9.55 -30.08
C GLY A 84 -6.09 9.59 -29.83
N VAL A 85 -5.61 8.98 -28.74
CA VAL A 85 -4.18 8.94 -28.38
C VAL A 85 -3.54 7.73 -29.06
N PRO A 86 -2.48 7.90 -29.88
CA PRO A 86 -1.75 6.78 -30.45
C PRO A 86 -1.14 5.92 -29.34
N CYS A 87 -1.35 4.59 -29.41
CA CYS A 87 -0.84 3.69 -28.39
C CYS A 87 -0.37 2.35 -28.93
N ASP A 88 0.51 1.72 -28.15
CA ASP A 88 0.92 0.32 -28.27
C ASP A 88 0.99 -0.31 -26.89
N ALA A 89 0.94 -1.63 -26.83
CA ALA A 89 1.02 -2.39 -25.60
C ALA A 89 1.99 -3.56 -25.71
N LEU A 90 2.73 -3.82 -24.63
CA LEU A 90 3.72 -4.89 -24.60
C LEU A 90 3.77 -5.59 -23.24
N VAL A 91 3.98 -6.91 -23.30
CA VAL A 91 4.28 -7.74 -22.13
C VAL A 91 5.77 -8.05 -22.12
N ARG A 92 6.41 -7.96 -20.96
CA ARG A 92 7.79 -8.41 -20.73
C ARG A 92 7.84 -9.37 -19.56
N VAL A 93 8.72 -10.35 -19.65
CA VAL A 93 9.06 -11.23 -18.52
C VAL A 93 10.39 -10.76 -17.97
N GLY A 94 10.49 -10.55 -16.66
CA GLY A 94 11.72 -10.13 -16.01
C GLY A 94 11.75 -10.50 -14.52
N ALA A 95 12.93 -10.87 -14.02
CA ALA A 95 13.14 -11.14 -12.60
C ALA A 95 13.04 -9.84 -11.76
N THR A 96 13.39 -8.71 -12.36
CA THR A 96 13.51 -7.38 -11.75
C THR A 96 12.62 -6.37 -12.50
N PRO A 97 11.38 -6.12 -12.05
CA PRO A 97 10.43 -5.34 -12.85
C PRO A 97 10.86 -3.90 -13.16
N TYR A 98 11.51 -3.21 -12.21
CA TYR A 98 12.00 -1.84 -12.45
C TYR A 98 13.07 -1.76 -13.56
N GLU A 99 13.98 -2.74 -13.66
CA GLU A 99 14.99 -2.80 -14.73
C GLU A 99 14.30 -2.98 -16.08
N ALA A 100 13.36 -3.91 -16.18
CA ALA A 100 12.59 -4.11 -17.40
C ALA A 100 11.80 -2.86 -17.82
N ILE A 101 11.28 -2.08 -16.87
CA ILE A 101 10.62 -0.78 -17.14
C ILE A 101 11.62 0.20 -17.77
N LEU A 102 12.81 0.35 -17.19
CA LEU A 102 13.84 1.27 -17.67
C LEU A 102 14.36 0.86 -19.06
N GLU A 103 14.62 -0.43 -19.27
CA GLU A 103 15.06 -0.99 -20.55
C GLU A 103 14.05 -0.74 -21.66
N VAL A 104 12.77 -1.00 -21.40
CA VAL A 104 11.70 -0.76 -22.36
C VAL A 104 11.55 0.73 -22.64
N ALA A 105 11.60 1.58 -21.62
CA ALA A 105 11.47 3.03 -21.79
C ALA A 105 12.57 3.56 -22.73
N HIS A 106 13.80 3.12 -22.50
CA HIS A 106 14.95 3.50 -23.30
C HIS A 106 14.85 2.93 -24.73
N GLY A 107 14.59 1.63 -24.87
CA GLY A 107 14.52 0.96 -26.18
C GLY A 107 13.37 1.43 -27.07
N ALA A 108 12.27 1.88 -26.47
CA ALA A 108 11.12 2.43 -27.19
C ALA A 108 11.27 3.94 -27.49
N GLY A 109 12.32 4.61 -27.00
CA GLY A 109 12.52 6.05 -27.18
C GLY A 109 11.50 6.89 -26.40
N CYS A 110 11.03 6.40 -25.25
CA CYS A 110 10.14 7.16 -24.38
C CYS A 110 10.90 8.33 -23.75
N ASP A 111 10.21 9.46 -23.57
CA ASP A 111 10.76 10.67 -22.97
C ASP A 111 10.09 11.04 -21.63
N LEU A 112 9.12 10.23 -21.18
CA LEU A 112 8.51 10.29 -19.86
C LEU A 112 8.06 8.89 -19.41
N ILE A 113 8.32 8.54 -18.15
CA ILE A 113 7.70 7.37 -17.51
C ILE A 113 6.56 7.86 -16.62
N PHE A 114 5.33 7.44 -16.90
CA PHE A 114 4.15 7.79 -16.12
C PHE A 114 3.75 6.59 -15.25
N MET A 115 3.95 6.70 -13.94
CA MET A 115 3.72 5.60 -13.01
C MET A 115 2.61 5.92 -12.01
N ALA A 116 1.88 4.87 -11.63
CA ALA A 116 1.08 4.91 -10.41
C ALA A 116 1.99 5.14 -9.20
N SER A 117 1.47 5.82 -8.17
CA SER A 117 2.21 5.94 -6.91
C SER A 117 2.52 4.58 -6.31
N HIS A 118 1.63 3.58 -6.42
CA HIS A 118 1.86 2.23 -5.91
C HIS A 118 1.17 1.17 -6.77
N GLY A 119 1.34 -0.10 -6.40
CA GLY A 119 0.88 -1.25 -7.20
C GLY A 119 0.51 -2.49 -6.36
N ARG A 120 0.47 -3.68 -6.98
CA ARG A 120 -0.10 -4.94 -6.44
C ARG A 120 0.44 -5.38 -5.07
N ARG A 121 1.69 -5.04 -4.77
CA ARG A 121 2.35 -5.38 -3.50
C ARG A 121 2.34 -4.24 -2.47
N SER A 122 1.77 -3.10 -2.84
CA SER A 122 1.80 -1.86 -2.08
C SER A 122 0.45 -1.19 -2.25
N SER A 123 -0.58 -1.78 -1.64
CA SER A 123 -1.92 -1.20 -1.54
C SER A 123 -2.00 -0.10 -0.48
N VAL A 124 -0.89 0.27 0.13
CA VAL A 124 -0.86 1.15 1.29
C VAL A 124 -0.15 2.46 0.95
N GLY A 125 -0.89 3.56 1.04
CA GLY A 125 -0.59 4.83 0.37
C GLY A 125 0.70 5.58 0.79
N MET A 126 0.91 6.73 0.13
CA MET A 126 2.02 7.71 0.22
C MET A 126 3.47 7.18 0.20
N MET A 127 3.73 5.88 0.26
CA MET A 127 5.08 5.32 0.23
C MET A 127 5.80 5.28 -1.13
N LEU A 128 5.24 5.54 -2.31
CA LEU A 128 5.84 5.06 -3.57
C LEU A 128 6.03 3.52 -3.56
N GLY A 129 5.34 2.82 -4.45
CA GLY A 129 5.53 1.40 -4.63
C GLY A 129 7.00 1.09 -4.86
N SER A 130 7.48 -0.05 -4.37
CA SER A 130 8.90 -0.42 -4.44
C SER A 130 9.47 -0.35 -5.86
N GLN A 131 8.65 -0.55 -6.89
CA GLN A 131 9.08 -0.37 -8.29
C GLN A 131 9.13 1.11 -8.68
N THR A 132 8.14 1.92 -8.31
CA THR A 132 8.13 3.38 -8.55
C THR A 132 9.34 4.05 -7.90
N LEU A 133 9.66 3.71 -6.64
CA LEU A 133 10.84 4.24 -5.97
C LEU A 133 12.12 3.82 -6.68
N LYS A 134 12.25 2.54 -7.06
CA LYS A 134 13.43 2.07 -7.80
C LYS A 134 13.59 2.74 -9.17
N VAL A 135 12.51 2.97 -9.90
CA VAL A 135 12.54 3.71 -11.18
C VAL A 135 12.93 5.17 -10.95
N LEU A 136 12.45 5.82 -9.89
CA LEU A 136 12.86 7.19 -9.53
C LEU A 136 14.35 7.28 -9.17
N THR A 137 14.88 6.28 -8.47
CA THR A 137 16.28 6.29 -8.01
C THR A 137 17.27 5.87 -9.11
N HIS A 138 16.88 4.96 -10.01
CA HIS A 138 17.78 4.38 -11.01
C HIS A 138 17.50 4.84 -12.45
N GLY A 139 16.39 5.53 -12.69
CA GLY A 139 16.00 5.98 -14.02
C GLY A 139 16.65 7.30 -14.42
N GLU A 140 17.00 7.40 -15.70
CA GLU A 140 17.53 8.64 -16.29
C GLU A 140 16.44 9.49 -16.96
N LEU A 141 15.27 8.89 -17.22
CA LEU A 141 14.13 9.58 -17.82
C LEU A 141 13.29 10.29 -16.77
N PRO A 142 12.67 11.44 -17.11
CA PRO A 142 11.67 12.06 -16.24
C PRO A 142 10.58 11.06 -15.85
N VAL A 143 10.21 11.07 -14.57
CA VAL A 143 9.16 10.21 -14.02
C VAL A 143 8.04 11.08 -13.46
N LEU A 144 6.82 10.89 -13.98
CA LEU A 144 5.62 11.50 -13.43
C LEU A 144 4.88 10.45 -12.60
N VAL A 145 4.82 10.68 -11.29
CA VAL A 145 4.08 9.83 -10.38
C VAL A 145 2.68 10.38 -10.16
N SER A 146 1.67 9.62 -10.60
CA SER A 146 0.29 9.93 -10.30
C SER A 146 -0.12 9.29 -8.97
N SER A 147 -0.31 10.13 -7.96
CA SER A 147 -1.04 9.74 -6.76
C SER A 147 -2.51 9.56 -7.10
N ALA A 148 -3.08 8.40 -6.79
CA ALA A 148 -4.51 8.28 -6.56
C ALA A 148 -4.85 9.08 -5.30
N ARG A 149 -4.87 10.41 -5.40
CA ARG A 149 -5.77 11.16 -4.54
C ARG A 149 -7.14 10.65 -4.92
N GLU A 150 -7.73 9.93 -3.99
CA GLU A 150 -9.15 9.71 -3.89
C GLU A 150 -9.89 10.93 -4.44
N SER A 151 -10.88 10.66 -5.29
CA SER A 151 -11.63 11.68 -6.01
C SER A 151 -12.03 12.85 -5.09
N ALA A 152 -12.21 14.05 -5.64
CA ALA A 152 -12.68 15.22 -4.87
C ALA A 152 -14.06 14.99 -4.18
N ASN A 153 -14.70 13.84 -4.42
CA ASN A 153 -15.96 13.38 -3.83
C ASN A 153 -15.78 12.24 -2.80
N ALA A 154 -14.56 11.87 -2.43
CA ALA A 154 -14.32 10.80 -1.46
C ALA A 154 -14.80 11.23 -0.06
N ASN A 155 -15.45 10.29 0.64
CA ASN A 155 -15.96 10.54 1.98
C ASN A 155 -14.79 10.87 2.94
N PRO A 156 -14.83 12.01 3.66
CA PRO A 156 -13.71 12.43 4.52
C PRO A 156 -13.39 11.42 5.63
N VAL A 157 -14.37 10.63 6.07
CA VAL A 157 -14.15 9.55 7.04
C VAL A 157 -13.34 8.42 6.42
N VAL A 158 -13.70 7.98 5.21
CA VAL A 158 -12.98 6.92 4.48
C VAL A 158 -11.55 7.35 4.17
N ALA A 159 -11.37 8.60 3.73
CA ALA A 159 -10.05 9.18 3.50
C ALA A 159 -9.20 9.19 4.78
N ALA A 160 -9.79 9.50 5.94
CA ALA A 160 -9.09 9.48 7.22
C ALA A 160 -8.65 8.06 7.63
N ILE A 161 -9.51 7.05 7.44
CA ILE A 161 -9.18 5.63 7.71
C ILE A 161 -8.00 5.18 6.82
N ARG A 162 -8.08 5.49 5.52
CA ARG A 162 -7.02 5.13 4.56
C ARG A 162 -5.70 5.85 4.86
N GLU A 163 -5.73 7.12 5.30
CA GLU A 163 -4.54 7.86 5.73
C GLU A 163 -3.90 7.29 6.99
N GLU A 164 -4.71 6.73 7.89
CA GLU A 164 -4.19 6.03 9.06
C GLU A 164 -3.49 4.74 8.67
N HIS A 165 -4.16 3.85 7.93
CA HIS A 165 -3.60 2.56 7.51
C HIS A 165 -2.29 2.75 6.74
N ARG A 166 -2.27 3.81 5.96
CA ARG A 166 -1.10 4.32 5.29
C ARG A 166 0.09 4.56 6.21
N SER A 167 -0.13 5.40 7.20
CA SER A 167 0.89 5.82 8.15
C SER A 167 1.36 4.65 9.01
N LEU A 168 0.48 3.69 9.31
CA LEU A 168 0.83 2.46 10.02
C LEU A 168 1.69 1.54 9.16
N ALA A 169 1.30 1.25 7.92
CA ALA A 169 2.08 0.32 7.09
C ALA A 169 3.46 0.86 6.73
N ALA A 170 3.61 2.18 6.55
CA ALA A 170 4.94 2.79 6.35
C ALA A 170 5.87 2.48 7.53
N VAL A 171 5.37 2.59 8.78
CA VAL A 171 6.15 2.24 9.96
C VAL A 171 6.41 0.73 10.05
N LEU A 172 5.44 -0.11 9.71
CA LEU A 172 5.64 -1.57 9.66
C LEU A 172 6.68 -1.98 8.61
N HIS A 173 6.67 -1.37 7.43
CA HIS A 173 7.67 -1.59 6.39
C HIS A 173 9.05 -1.13 6.83
N ALA A 174 9.16 0.06 7.41
CA ALA A 174 10.42 0.55 7.95
C ALA A 174 10.97 -0.40 9.02
N TRP A 175 10.11 -0.87 9.93
CA TRP A 175 10.51 -1.79 10.99
C TRP A 175 10.96 -3.14 10.44
N LEU A 176 10.19 -3.73 9.51
CA LEU A 176 10.57 -4.96 8.82
C LEU A 176 11.89 -4.83 8.06
N HIS A 177 12.10 -3.71 7.39
CA HIS A 177 13.35 -3.46 6.69
C HIS A 177 14.51 -3.43 7.68
N LEU A 178 14.40 -2.66 8.77
CA LEU A 178 15.45 -2.57 9.79
C LEU A 178 15.82 -3.93 10.37
N VAL A 179 14.85 -4.72 10.84
CA VAL A 179 15.15 -6.03 11.46
C VAL A 179 15.80 -7.00 10.46
N ASN A 180 15.38 -6.96 9.19
CA ASN A 180 15.96 -7.80 8.16
C ASN A 180 17.37 -7.37 7.77
N THR A 181 17.62 -6.06 7.67
CA THR A 181 18.94 -5.51 7.38
C THR A 181 19.94 -5.89 8.47
N TYR A 182 19.57 -5.73 9.75
CA TYR A 182 20.43 -6.17 10.86
C TYR A 182 20.70 -7.68 10.84
N ALA A 183 19.67 -8.48 10.53
CA ALA A 183 19.80 -9.93 10.46
C ALA A 183 20.75 -10.38 9.33
N GLN A 184 20.76 -9.67 8.20
CA GLN A 184 21.64 -9.97 7.07
C GLN A 184 23.08 -9.48 7.28
N GLN A 185 23.26 -8.30 7.87
CA GLN A 185 24.57 -7.66 8.04
C GLN A 185 25.32 -8.12 9.30
N GLY A 186 24.66 -8.87 10.19
CA GLY A 186 25.26 -9.34 11.44
C GLY A 186 25.49 -8.24 12.48
N GLY A 187 24.70 -7.16 12.43
CA GLY A 187 24.80 -6.00 13.32
C GLY A 187 23.88 -6.07 14.55
N THR A 188 24.10 -5.18 15.52
CA THR A 188 23.18 -4.96 16.65
C THR A 188 22.03 -4.05 16.24
N ALA A 189 20.80 -4.39 16.59
CA ALA A 189 19.65 -3.56 16.29
C ALA A 189 19.69 -2.22 17.03
N ASP A 190 19.24 -1.15 16.38
CA ASP A 190 18.99 0.15 17.00
C ASP A 190 17.72 0.08 17.86
N VAL A 191 17.91 -0.30 19.12
CA VAL A 191 16.82 -0.43 20.12
C VAL A 191 16.08 0.90 20.35
N PRO A 192 16.75 2.06 20.49
CA PRO A 192 16.06 3.35 20.58
C PRO A 192 15.12 3.66 19.41
N LEU A 193 15.53 3.36 18.17
CA LEU A 193 14.69 3.54 16.98
C LEU A 193 13.51 2.56 16.98
N MET A 194 13.73 1.28 17.27
CA MET A 194 12.64 0.29 17.35
C MET A 194 11.65 0.61 18.47
N ARG A 195 12.13 1.12 19.61
CA ARG A 195 11.27 1.61 20.69
C ARG A 195 10.43 2.80 20.23
N SER A 196 11.00 3.68 19.39
CA SER A 196 10.26 4.79 18.77
C SER A 196 9.17 4.30 17.80
N MET A 197 9.41 3.21 17.06
CA MET A 197 8.41 2.56 16.20
C MET A 197 7.29 1.89 17.01
N VAL A 198 7.63 1.12 18.05
CA VAL A 198 6.64 0.56 18.99
C VAL A 198 5.82 1.67 19.61
N ARG A 199 6.47 2.72 20.08
CA ARG A 199 5.81 3.90 20.64
C ARG A 199 4.89 4.58 19.63
N TYR A 200 5.30 4.70 18.37
CA TYR A 200 4.44 5.24 17.34
C TYR A 200 3.16 4.41 17.16
N ILE A 201 3.27 3.08 17.25
CA ILE A 201 2.14 2.16 17.14
C ILE A 201 1.30 2.15 18.43
N MET A 202 1.93 2.26 19.61
CA MET A 202 1.35 2.11 20.96
C MET A 202 0.87 3.37 21.64
N GLU A 203 1.64 4.45 21.56
CA GLU A 203 1.44 5.74 22.26
C GLU A 203 0.88 6.82 21.34
N PHE A 204 0.86 6.57 20.03
CA PHE A 204 0.00 7.34 19.14
C PHE A 204 -1.49 6.96 19.11
N PRO A 205 -2.07 6.46 20.23
CA PRO A 205 -3.43 6.73 20.62
C PRO A 205 -3.75 8.21 20.91
N ALA A 206 -3.33 9.11 20.02
CA ALA A 206 -4.19 10.22 19.59
C ALA A 206 -5.27 9.73 18.57
N ALA A 207 -5.42 8.40 18.51
CA ALA A 207 -6.60 7.60 18.23
C ALA A 207 -7.82 7.87 19.13
N VAL A 208 -7.92 9.01 19.82
CA VAL A 208 -9.20 9.47 20.38
C VAL A 208 -10.24 9.61 19.26
N ARG A 209 -9.77 9.88 18.03
CA ARG A 209 -10.56 9.87 16.80
C ARG A 209 -10.74 8.48 16.16
N ARG A 210 -9.82 7.54 16.36
CA ARG A 210 -9.76 6.25 15.63
C ARG A 210 -10.53 5.12 16.33
N VAL A 211 -10.38 4.90 17.64
CA VAL A 211 -11.19 3.89 18.36
C VAL A 211 -12.65 4.32 18.44
N LYS A 212 -12.89 5.62 18.69
CA LYS A 212 -14.25 6.19 18.67
C LYS A 212 -14.81 6.26 17.25
N GLY A 213 -13.99 6.57 16.25
CA GLY A 213 -14.38 6.68 14.85
C GLY A 213 -14.71 5.34 14.21
N HIS A 214 -13.83 4.35 14.34
CA HIS A 214 -14.06 2.98 13.86
C HIS A 214 -15.20 2.31 14.65
N GLY A 215 -15.23 2.48 15.98
CA GLY A 215 -16.35 2.00 16.80
C GLY A 215 -17.69 2.61 16.40
N GLN A 216 -17.72 3.91 16.08
CA GLN A 216 -18.93 4.59 15.61
C GLN A 216 -19.31 4.15 14.18
N LEU A 217 -18.34 3.93 13.30
CA LEU A 217 -18.55 3.36 11.97
C LEU A 217 -19.18 1.96 12.07
N TYR A 218 -18.58 1.07 12.87
CA TYR A 218 -19.03 -0.30 13.08
C TYR A 218 -20.43 -0.31 13.68
N ARG A 219 -20.69 0.51 14.70
CA ARG A 219 -22.01 0.66 15.31
C ARG A 219 -23.06 1.09 14.29
N ARG A 220 -22.80 2.14 13.50
CA ARG A 220 -23.75 2.61 12.47
C ARG A 220 -23.99 1.55 11.40
N LEU A 221 -22.95 0.82 10.99
CA LEU A 221 -23.11 -0.24 10.00
C LEU A 221 -23.97 -1.38 10.55
N ARG A 222 -23.80 -1.76 11.82
CA ARG A 222 -24.65 -2.76 12.50
C ARG A 222 -26.11 -2.33 12.58
N GLU A 223 -26.37 -1.04 12.81
CA GLU A 223 -27.73 -0.46 12.84
C GLU A 223 -28.40 -0.52 11.45
N ARG A 224 -27.64 -0.52 10.36
CA ARG A 224 -28.15 -0.55 8.97
C ARG A 224 -28.28 -1.96 8.39
N THR A 225 -27.43 -2.90 8.79
CA THR A 225 -27.43 -4.26 8.22
C THR A 225 -26.83 -5.29 9.16
N ALA A 226 -27.44 -6.49 9.18
CA ALA A 226 -26.94 -7.65 9.91
C ALA A 226 -25.88 -8.47 9.14
N VAL A 227 -25.76 -8.24 7.83
CA VAL A 227 -24.92 -9.06 6.93
C VAL A 227 -23.45 -9.08 7.34
N PHE A 228 -22.96 -8.00 7.94
CA PHE A 228 -21.55 -7.84 8.31
C PHE A 228 -21.29 -7.98 9.83
N HIS A 229 -22.26 -8.44 10.63
CA HIS A 229 -22.07 -8.54 12.08
C HIS A 229 -20.88 -9.45 12.47
N ALA A 230 -20.77 -10.63 11.86
CA ALA A 230 -19.66 -11.55 12.12
C ALA A 230 -18.29 -10.97 11.72
N GLU A 231 -18.25 -10.21 10.62
CA GLU A 231 -17.05 -9.53 10.13
C GLU A 231 -16.60 -8.43 11.09
N LEU A 232 -17.55 -7.65 11.61
CA LEU A 232 -17.31 -6.62 12.61
C LEU A 232 -16.87 -7.21 13.95
N ASP A 233 -17.49 -8.33 14.38
CA ASP A 233 -17.09 -9.05 15.60
C ASP A 233 -15.64 -9.56 15.51
N GLU A 234 -15.24 -10.09 14.34
CA GLU A 234 -13.85 -10.50 14.11
C GLU A 234 -12.88 -9.32 14.17
N LEU A 235 -13.20 -8.21 13.50
CA LEU A 235 -12.33 -7.03 13.49
C LEU A 235 -12.14 -6.42 14.88
N GLU A 236 -13.19 -6.37 15.70
CA GLU A 236 -13.11 -5.90 17.08
C GLU A 236 -12.21 -6.81 17.94
N ARG A 237 -12.31 -8.14 17.77
CA ARG A 237 -11.38 -9.09 18.42
C ARG A 237 -9.94 -8.93 17.94
N GLN A 238 -9.76 -8.71 16.64
CA GLN A 238 -8.44 -8.50 16.08
C GLN A 238 -7.81 -7.20 16.59
N GLN A 239 -8.57 -6.12 16.75
CA GLN A 239 -8.06 -4.88 17.33
C GLN A 239 -7.50 -5.10 18.75
N GLU A 240 -8.23 -5.84 19.59
CA GLU A 240 -7.76 -6.18 20.94
C GLU A 240 -6.51 -7.05 20.91
N ARG A 241 -6.47 -8.07 20.04
CA ARG A 241 -5.29 -8.93 19.86
C ARG A 241 -4.09 -8.15 19.34
N GLY A 242 -4.29 -7.21 18.41
CA GLY A 242 -3.26 -6.34 17.86
C GLY A 242 -2.59 -5.53 18.96
N ARG A 243 -3.37 -4.96 19.88
CA ARG A 243 -2.88 -4.25 21.07
C ARG A 243 -2.00 -5.14 21.95
N SER A 244 -2.45 -6.36 22.26
CA SER A 244 -1.64 -7.31 23.05
C SER A 244 -0.34 -7.69 22.35
N LEU A 245 -0.35 -7.85 21.03
CA LEU A 245 0.85 -8.19 20.27
C LEU A 245 1.89 -7.07 20.33
N VAL A 246 1.49 -5.81 20.14
CA VAL A 246 2.46 -4.71 20.18
C VAL A 246 2.96 -4.42 21.61
N GLU A 247 2.15 -4.63 22.66
CA GLU A 247 2.61 -4.65 24.05
C GLU A 247 3.68 -5.74 24.28
N ALA A 248 3.48 -6.93 23.71
CA ALA A 248 4.48 -8.00 23.76
C ALA A 248 5.77 -7.65 23.00
N HIS A 249 5.70 -6.84 21.93
CA HIS A 249 6.90 -6.34 21.25
C HIS A 249 7.71 -5.38 22.11
N ALA A 250 7.05 -4.50 22.87
CA ALA A 250 7.73 -3.62 23.80
C ALA A 250 8.53 -4.43 24.83
N ALA A 251 7.90 -5.46 25.42
CA ALA A 251 8.56 -6.35 26.37
C ALA A 251 9.69 -7.18 25.74
N LEU A 252 9.54 -7.60 24.49
CA LEU A 252 10.57 -8.33 23.76
C LEU A 252 11.80 -7.45 23.46
N LEU A 253 11.59 -6.18 23.09
CA LEU A 253 12.67 -5.21 22.93
C LEU A 253 13.44 -5.01 24.25
N ASP A 254 12.75 -4.90 25.38
CA ASP A 254 13.39 -4.79 26.70
C ASP A 254 14.18 -6.05 27.09
N ARG A 255 13.77 -7.23 26.62
CA ARG A 255 14.54 -8.47 26.80
C ARG A 255 15.76 -8.47 25.89
N TYR A 256 15.62 -8.07 24.63
CA TYR A 256 16.73 -8.00 23.68
C TYR A 256 17.82 -7.02 24.14
N ASP A 257 17.43 -5.84 24.60
CA ASP A 257 18.35 -4.81 25.12
C ASP A 257 19.20 -5.30 26.30
N ARG A 258 18.65 -6.23 27.10
CA ARG A 258 19.33 -6.88 28.23
C ARG A 258 20.07 -8.17 27.83
N GLY A 259 20.11 -8.51 26.55
CA GLY A 259 20.72 -9.76 26.04
C GLY A 259 19.92 -11.03 26.36
N ALA A 260 18.67 -10.91 26.79
CA ALA A 260 17.78 -12.02 27.16
C ALA A 260 16.83 -12.45 26.02
N ALA A 261 17.00 -11.87 24.82
CA ALA A 261 16.34 -12.28 23.58
C ALA A 261 17.29 -12.05 22.40
N THR A 262 17.04 -12.73 21.30
CA THR A 262 17.84 -12.71 20.08
C THR A 262 17.23 -11.78 19.03
N LEU A 263 18.05 -11.37 18.05
CA LEU A 263 17.57 -10.62 16.89
C LEU A 263 16.57 -11.42 16.05
N ALA A 264 16.73 -12.75 16.02
CA ALA A 264 15.79 -13.65 15.33
C ALA A 264 14.41 -13.63 15.99
N GLU A 265 14.34 -13.71 17.33
CA GLU A 265 13.07 -13.58 18.06
C GLU A 265 12.39 -12.23 17.78
N LEU A 266 13.16 -11.13 17.74
CA LEU A 266 12.62 -9.81 17.39
C LEU A 266 12.07 -9.78 15.96
N ARG A 267 12.84 -10.27 14.98
CA ARG A 267 12.41 -10.30 13.58
C ARG A 267 11.13 -11.11 13.41
N ASP A 268 11.09 -12.32 13.96
CA ASP A 268 9.94 -13.21 13.81
C ASP A 268 8.67 -12.61 14.45
N ALA A 269 8.82 -11.92 15.59
CA ALA A 269 7.71 -11.17 16.20
C ALA A 269 7.22 -10.04 15.29
N VAL A 270 8.12 -9.22 14.75
CA VAL A 270 7.79 -8.07 13.88
C VAL A 270 7.11 -8.56 12.59
N GLU A 271 7.57 -9.65 12.00
CA GLU A 271 6.94 -10.29 10.83
C GLU A 271 5.53 -10.79 11.14
N GLN A 272 5.34 -11.43 12.29
CA GLN A 272 4.01 -11.87 12.73
C GLN A 272 3.07 -10.69 12.93
N TYR A 273 3.54 -9.61 13.55
CA TYR A 273 2.73 -8.42 13.79
C TYR A 273 2.38 -7.69 12.50
N ALA A 274 3.33 -7.51 11.59
CA ALA A 274 3.08 -6.86 10.31
C ALA A 274 2.05 -7.62 9.47
N ARG A 275 2.17 -8.96 9.40
CA ARG A 275 1.17 -9.80 8.71
C ARG A 275 -0.22 -9.64 9.32
N PHE A 276 -0.30 -9.69 10.65
CA PHE A 276 -1.55 -9.50 11.37
C PHE A 276 -2.20 -8.14 11.07
N MET A 277 -1.42 -7.05 11.11
CA MET A 277 -1.93 -5.71 10.81
C MET A 277 -2.37 -5.55 9.36
N TRP A 278 -1.65 -6.12 8.39
CA TRP A 278 -2.07 -6.08 6.99
C TRP A 278 -3.38 -6.84 6.74
N GLU A 279 -3.59 -7.99 7.39
CA GLU A 279 -4.85 -8.73 7.32
C GLU A 279 -6.02 -7.93 7.91
N GLN A 280 -5.83 -7.31 9.08
CA GLN A 280 -6.79 -6.39 9.69
C GLN A 280 -7.19 -5.25 8.74
N MET A 281 -6.20 -4.47 8.28
CA MET A 281 -6.44 -3.30 7.41
C MET A 281 -7.07 -3.73 6.08
N GLY A 282 -6.64 -4.86 5.51
CA GLY A 282 -7.19 -5.40 4.28
C GLY A 282 -8.66 -5.81 4.41
N ARG A 283 -9.05 -6.38 5.55
CA ARG A 283 -10.47 -6.71 5.82
C ARG A 283 -11.30 -5.45 6.03
N GLU A 284 -10.78 -4.48 6.75
CA GLU A 284 -11.47 -3.20 6.95
C GLU A 284 -11.67 -2.44 5.62
N GLU A 285 -10.63 -2.28 4.81
CA GLU A 285 -10.72 -1.57 3.52
C GLU A 285 -11.42 -2.37 2.41
N GLY A 286 -11.26 -3.69 2.39
CA GLY A 286 -11.80 -4.55 1.34
C GLY A 286 -13.25 -4.99 1.58
N VAL A 287 -13.72 -4.98 2.83
CA VAL A 287 -15.06 -5.47 3.20
C VAL A 287 -15.88 -4.39 3.89
N ILE A 288 -15.36 -3.81 4.98
CA ILE A 288 -16.16 -2.91 5.82
C ILE A 288 -16.35 -1.53 5.18
N VAL A 289 -15.31 -0.93 4.60
CA VAL A 289 -15.42 0.38 3.93
C VAL A 289 -16.42 0.33 2.77
N PRO A 290 -16.35 -0.63 1.81
CA PRO A 290 -17.35 -0.75 0.75
C PRO A 290 -18.77 -1.01 1.29
N ALA A 291 -18.89 -1.81 2.36
CA ALA A 291 -20.17 -2.03 3.01
C ALA A 291 -20.71 -0.72 3.63
N ALA A 292 -19.87 0.06 4.28
CA ALA A 292 -20.24 1.35 4.84
C ALA A 292 -20.69 2.32 3.74
N GLU A 293 -19.94 2.45 2.64
CA GLU A 293 -20.31 3.30 1.51
C GLU A 293 -21.65 2.90 0.88
N ARG A 294 -21.99 1.61 0.92
CA ARG A 294 -23.25 1.08 0.40
C ARG A 294 -24.45 1.28 1.32
N TYR A 295 -24.26 1.07 2.63
CA TYR A 295 -25.38 0.97 3.58
C TYR A 295 -25.58 2.20 4.46
N LEU A 296 -24.56 3.05 4.62
CA LEU A 296 -24.66 4.26 5.45
C LEU A 296 -25.24 5.43 4.67
N THR A 297 -26.06 6.21 5.35
CA THR A 297 -26.66 7.44 4.85
C THR A 297 -25.74 8.64 5.09
N GLU A 298 -25.97 9.76 4.40
CA GLU A 298 -25.24 11.02 4.63
C GLU A 298 -25.33 11.50 6.09
N ALA A 299 -26.46 11.26 6.76
CA ALA A 299 -26.64 11.57 8.18
C ALA A 299 -25.76 10.68 9.08
N ASP A 300 -25.59 9.41 8.73
CA ASP A 300 -24.69 8.50 9.46
C ASP A 300 -23.25 8.95 9.31
N TRP A 301 -22.83 9.26 8.08
CA TRP A 301 -21.49 9.79 7.78
C TRP A 301 -21.21 11.10 8.50
N SER A 302 -22.17 12.01 8.54
CA SER A 302 -22.05 13.27 9.28
C SER A 302 -21.87 13.03 10.78
N ALA A 303 -22.61 12.07 11.35
CA ALA A 303 -22.47 11.70 12.76
C ALA A 303 -21.12 11.03 13.07
N ILE A 304 -20.62 10.19 12.16
CA ILE A 304 -19.29 9.58 12.27
C ILE A 304 -18.21 10.67 12.19
N HIS A 305 -18.28 11.56 11.19
CA HIS A 305 -17.33 12.66 11.03
C HIS A 305 -17.28 13.58 12.26
N ALA A 306 -18.42 13.89 12.87
CA ALA A 306 -18.46 14.65 14.12
C ALA A 306 -17.74 13.93 15.28
N ALA A 307 -17.86 12.59 15.37
CA ALA A 307 -17.12 11.79 16.33
C ALA A 307 -15.61 11.75 16.04
N PHE A 308 -15.22 11.81 14.77
CA PHE A 308 -13.84 12.01 14.35
C PHE A 308 -13.31 13.42 14.65
N ALA A 309 -14.14 14.43 14.94
CA ALA A 309 -13.71 15.83 15.04
C ALA A 309 -13.58 16.41 16.48
N GLY A 310 -13.97 15.68 17.53
CA GLY A 310 -13.77 16.11 18.93
C GLY A 310 -12.43 15.59 19.46
N THR A 311 -11.46 16.39 19.90
CA THR A 311 -11.48 17.50 20.87
C THR A 311 -10.30 18.47 20.56
N ARG A 312 -10.57 19.58 19.85
CA ARG A 312 -9.60 20.51 19.21
C ARG A 312 -8.64 21.32 20.11
N GLY A 313 -8.26 20.83 21.28
CA GLY A 313 -7.32 21.52 22.19
C GLY A 313 -5.91 20.92 22.17
N SER A 314 -5.76 19.73 22.77
CA SER A 314 -4.48 19.03 22.90
C SER A 314 -4.10 18.18 21.67
N GLU A 315 -4.83 18.32 20.57
CA GLU A 315 -4.71 17.46 19.38
C GLU A 315 -3.68 17.99 18.38
N ASP A 316 -3.53 19.31 18.24
CA ASP A 316 -2.61 19.92 17.26
C ASP A 316 -1.14 19.69 17.64
N ASP A 317 -0.82 19.80 18.94
CA ASP A 317 0.52 19.52 19.46
C ASP A 317 0.87 18.03 19.35
N ALA A 318 -0.08 17.15 19.67
CA ALA A 318 0.08 15.71 19.49
C ALA A 318 0.27 15.37 18.00
N GLU A 319 -0.48 15.99 17.10
CA GLU A 319 -0.37 15.77 15.66
C GLU A 319 0.93 16.34 15.07
N ALA A 320 1.49 17.40 15.65
CA ALA A 320 2.82 17.87 15.30
C ALA A 320 3.91 16.88 15.76
N GLU A 321 3.82 16.40 17.00
CA GLU A 321 4.74 15.37 17.54
C GLU A 321 4.66 14.07 16.72
N TYR A 322 3.46 13.70 16.27
CA TYR A 322 3.22 12.58 15.36
C TYR A 322 4.04 12.68 14.09
N ARG A 323 3.90 13.79 13.37
CA ARG A 323 4.53 14.01 12.08
C ARG A 323 6.05 14.04 12.24
N GLN A 324 6.54 14.59 13.34
CA GLN A 324 7.96 14.57 13.67
C GLN A 324 8.46 13.15 13.98
N LEU A 325 7.72 12.35 14.73
CA LEU A 325 8.07 10.96 15.03
C LEU A 325 8.05 10.09 13.76
N PHE A 326 7.00 10.21 12.94
CA PHE A 326 6.89 9.56 11.64
C PHE A 326 8.06 9.91 10.73
N SER A 327 8.33 11.21 10.57
CA SER A 327 9.43 11.70 9.74
C SER A 327 10.78 11.16 10.21
N ARG A 328 11.03 11.12 11.53
CA ARG A 328 12.25 10.51 12.08
C ARG A 328 12.33 9.02 11.74
N ILE A 329 11.26 8.26 11.92
CA ILE A 329 11.23 6.81 11.62
C ILE A 329 11.54 6.55 10.14
N VAL A 330 10.84 7.25 9.24
CA VAL A 330 10.98 7.04 7.79
C VAL A 330 12.37 7.49 7.31
N ASN A 331 12.87 8.63 7.77
CA ASN A 331 14.17 9.16 7.34
C ASN A 331 15.38 8.44 7.98
N SER A 332 15.20 7.74 9.10
CA SER A 332 16.27 6.95 9.74
C SER A 332 16.43 5.55 9.14
N THR A 333 15.54 5.17 8.21
CA THR A 333 15.61 3.89 7.51
C THR A 333 16.20 4.13 6.12
N PRO A 334 17.39 3.61 5.79
CA PRO A 334 17.96 3.75 4.44
C PRO A 334 17.05 3.06 3.39
N ALA A 335 17.03 3.63 2.18
CA ALA A 335 16.13 3.27 1.08
C ALA A 335 16.33 1.86 0.51
#